data_AF-A0A1R1XWB5-F1
#
_entry.id   AF-A0A1R1XWB5-F1
#
_cell.length_a   1.000
_cell.length_b   1.000
_cell.length_c   1.000
_cell.angle_alpha   90.00
_cell.angle_beta   90.00
_cell.angle_gamma   90.00
#
_symmetry.space_group_name_H-M   'P 1'
#
loop_
_entity.id
_entity.type
_entity.pdbx_description
1 polymer ?
#
loop_
_entity_poly.entity_id
_entity_poly.type
_entity_poly.pdbx_seq_one_letter_code
_entity_poly.pdbx_strand_id
1 'polypeptide(L)'
;MEKIDNRLNDPVPCRCSYNQGVDPEWKACGEESKCINRDVQIECHPMMCPTGRFCQNRRFQKKQYSRVCVIDAGHKGYGLRVDQDLEP
;
A
#
# COMPACT_ATOMS: atom_id res chain seq x y z
N MET A 1 34.79 -18.81 0.73
CA MET A 1 33.39 -18.55 1.16
C MET A 1 32.94 -17.32 0.40
N GLU A 2 32.17 -17.50 -0.66
CA GLU A 2 31.51 -16.40 -1.36
C GLU A 2 30.62 -15.67 -0.34
N LYS A 3 30.81 -14.36 -0.21
CA LYS A 3 29.91 -13.53 0.59
C LYS A 3 28.59 -13.54 -0.16
N ILE A 4 27.59 -14.22 0.38
CA ILE A 4 26.22 -14.15 -0.13
C ILE A 4 25.83 -12.66 -0.08
N ASP A 5 25.57 -12.07 -1.25
CA ASP A 5 25.13 -10.68 -1.35
C ASP A 5 23.69 -10.59 -0.82
N ASN A 6 23.55 -10.26 0.46
CA ASN A 6 22.25 -10.11 1.10
C ASN A 6 21.44 -8.91 0.59
N ARG A 7 21.98 -8.08 -0.32
CA ARG A 7 21.27 -6.90 -0.87
C ARG A 7 20.05 -7.24 -1.72
N LEU A 8 19.90 -8.50 -2.14
CA LEU A 8 18.69 -8.94 -2.86
C LEU A 8 17.40 -8.81 -2.04
N ASN A 9 17.50 -8.77 -0.71
CA ASN A 9 16.35 -8.64 0.20
C ASN A 9 16.15 -7.20 0.72
N ASP A 10 16.98 -6.25 0.30
CA ASP A 10 16.89 -4.88 0.81
C ASP A 10 15.68 -4.15 0.20
N PRO A 11 14.89 -3.43 1.01
CA PRO A 11 13.76 -2.66 0.51
C PRO A 11 14.23 -1.53 -0.42
N VAL A 12 13.79 -1.57 -1.68
CA VAL A 12 14.11 -0.52 -2.66
C VAL A 12 13.20 0.71 -2.43
N PRO A 13 13.76 1.92 -2.24
CA PRO A 13 12.97 3.13 -2.10
C PRO A 13 12.27 3.50 -3.42
N CYS A 14 11.02 3.98 -3.32
CA CYS A 14 10.34 4.59 -4.46
C CYS A 14 10.93 5.97 -4.80
N ARG A 15 10.52 6.57 -5.93
CA ARG A 15 11.01 7.88 -6.40
C ARG A 15 10.00 9.03 -6.27
N CYS A 16 8.96 8.88 -5.44
CA CYS A 16 7.95 9.92 -5.23
C CYS A 16 8.53 11.17 -4.55
N SER A 17 7.98 12.35 -4.86
CA SER A 17 8.27 13.61 -4.19
C SER A 17 6.96 14.21 -3.66
N TYR A 18 6.97 14.66 -2.41
CA TYR A 18 5.80 15.18 -1.72
C TYR A 18 6.18 16.33 -0.78
N ASN A 19 5.62 17.51 -1.03
CA ASN A 19 5.78 18.70 -0.21
C ASN A 19 4.53 18.91 0.66
N GLN A 20 4.67 18.67 1.97
CA GLN A 20 3.56 18.80 2.91
C GLN A 20 2.98 20.23 2.90
N GLY A 21 1.65 20.33 2.78
CA GLY A 21 0.93 21.62 2.78
C GLY A 21 0.89 22.33 1.42
N VAL A 22 1.57 21.79 0.42
CA VAL A 22 1.56 22.30 -0.97
C VAL A 22 0.98 21.27 -1.92
N ASP A 23 1.49 20.04 -1.85
CA ASP A 23 1.04 18.96 -2.71
C ASP A 23 -0.24 18.32 -2.19
N PRO A 24 -1.14 17.86 -3.08
CA PRO A 24 -2.30 17.08 -2.68
C PRO A 24 -1.87 15.73 -2.11
N GLU A 25 -2.63 15.22 -1.15
CA GLU A 25 -2.26 14.00 -0.40
C GLU A 25 -1.98 12.80 -1.30
N TRP A 26 -2.75 12.63 -2.38
CA TRP A 26 -2.61 11.50 -3.31
C TRP A 26 -1.21 11.40 -3.92
N LYS A 27 -0.45 12.49 -3.98
CA LYS A 27 0.93 12.49 -4.50
C LYS A 27 1.90 11.74 -3.57
N ALA A 28 1.55 11.58 -2.29
CA ALA A 28 2.32 10.83 -1.30
C ALA A 28 2.18 9.30 -1.46
N CYS A 29 2.60 8.76 -2.61
CA CYS A 29 2.47 7.33 -2.95
C CYS A 29 1.01 6.83 -2.99
N GLY A 30 0.03 7.72 -3.22
CA GLY A 30 -1.37 7.36 -3.45
C GLY A 30 -1.58 6.68 -4.81
N GLU A 31 -2.83 6.33 -5.10
CA GLU A 31 -3.17 5.52 -6.27
C GLU A 31 -2.79 6.20 -7.59
N GLU A 32 -2.90 7.52 -7.68
CA GLU A 32 -2.57 8.32 -8.88
C GLU A 32 -1.12 8.86 -8.90
N SER A 33 -0.29 8.54 -7.89
CA SER A 33 1.04 9.15 -7.70
C SER A 33 2.14 8.71 -8.66
N LYS A 34 1.88 7.75 -9.57
CA LYS A 34 2.90 7.06 -10.39
C LYS A 34 4.07 6.54 -9.53
N CYS A 35 3.75 5.99 -8.36
CA CYS A 35 4.73 5.43 -7.45
C CYS A 35 5.25 4.11 -8.01
N ILE A 36 6.55 4.07 -8.37
CA ILE A 36 7.15 2.84 -8.92
C ILE A 36 6.90 1.60 -8.05
N ASN A 37 6.98 1.72 -6.72
CA ASN A 37 6.73 0.58 -5.83
C ASN A 37 5.26 0.11 -5.94
N ARG A 38 4.30 1.04 -6.06
CA ARG A 38 2.88 0.69 -6.27
C ARG A 38 2.67 0.02 -7.63
N ASP A 39 3.30 0.54 -8.68
CA ASP A 39 3.17 0.02 -10.04
C ASP A 39 3.69 -1.42 -10.16
N VAL A 40 4.72 -1.78 -9.38
CA VAL A 40 5.28 -3.15 -9.33
C VAL A 40 4.77 -3.98 -8.15
N GLN A 41 3.66 -3.56 -7.51
CA GLN A 41 2.98 -4.31 -6.45
C GLN A 41 3.83 -4.56 -5.18
N ILE A 42 4.72 -3.62 -4.84
CA ILE A 42 5.56 -3.63 -3.64
C ILE A 42 5.14 -2.49 -2.69
N GLU A 43 5.02 -2.77 -1.38
CA GLU A 43 4.79 -1.72 -0.39
C GLU A 43 6.03 -0.85 -0.14
N CYS A 44 5.82 0.43 0.13
CA CYS A 44 6.90 1.33 0.50
C CYS A 44 7.40 1.05 1.93
N HIS A 45 8.71 0.89 2.12
CA HIS A 45 9.27 0.73 3.47
C HIS A 45 9.15 2.02 4.32
N PRO A 46 8.85 1.93 5.63
CA PRO A 46 8.66 3.07 6.54
C PRO A 46 9.81 4.07 6.57
N MET A 47 11.04 3.55 6.61
CA MET A 47 12.25 4.34 6.77
C MET A 47 12.90 4.78 5.45
N MET A 48 12.52 4.18 4.31
CA MET A 48 13.20 4.41 3.02
C MET A 48 12.37 5.26 2.05
N CYS A 49 11.06 5.37 2.25
CA CYS A 49 10.22 6.12 1.34
C CYS A 49 10.43 7.64 1.51
N PRO A 50 10.70 8.39 0.42
CA PRO A 50 10.93 9.84 0.47
C PRO A 50 9.69 10.64 0.93
N THR A 51 8.48 10.09 0.82
CA THR A 51 7.24 10.74 1.31
C THR A 51 7.01 10.52 2.81
N GLY A 52 7.90 9.76 3.46
CA GLY A 52 7.96 9.61 4.91
C GLY A 52 6.67 9.01 5.50
N ARG A 53 6.11 9.70 6.50
CA ARG A 53 4.88 9.29 7.20
C ARG A 53 3.61 9.44 6.35
N PHE A 54 3.65 10.29 5.32
CA PHE A 54 2.51 10.59 4.44
C PHE A 54 2.29 9.52 3.38
N CYS A 55 3.23 8.57 3.23
CA CYS A 55 3.11 7.46 2.30
C CYS A 55 1.77 6.70 2.47
N GLN A 56 1.00 6.65 1.38
CA GLN A 56 -0.26 5.91 1.27
C GLN A 56 -0.06 4.47 0.76
N ASN A 57 1.15 4.09 0.32
CA ASN A 57 1.47 2.74 -0.17
C ASN A 57 2.00 1.83 0.97
N ARG A 58 1.25 1.76 2.07
CA ARG A 58 1.53 0.92 3.26
C ARG A 58 0.24 0.32 3.85
N ARG A 59 -0.72 -0.03 2.99
CA ARG A 59 -2.07 -0.46 3.39
C ARG A 59 -2.06 -1.78 4.15
N PHE A 60 -1.21 -2.73 3.78
CA PHE A 60 -1.04 -4.01 4.48
C PHE A 60 -0.34 -3.81 5.83
N GLN A 61 0.79 -3.10 5.84
CA GLN A 61 1.48 -2.73 7.09
C GLN A 61 0.56 -2.00 8.09
N LYS A 62 -0.31 -1.10 7.59
CA LYS A 62 -1.26 -0.32 8.40
C LYS A 62 -2.62 -1.01 8.61
N LYS A 63 -2.84 -2.20 8.05
CA LYS A 63 -4.12 -2.94 8.10
C LYS A 63 -5.33 -2.11 7.64
N GLN A 64 -5.16 -1.32 6.59
CA GLN A 64 -6.19 -0.46 6.00
C GLN A 64 -7.10 -1.26 5.06
N TYR A 65 -7.88 -2.16 5.65
CA TYR A 65 -8.88 -2.98 4.95
C TYR A 65 -10.24 -2.30 4.94
N SER A 66 -11.05 -2.56 3.92
CA SER A 66 -12.44 -2.13 3.87
C SER A 66 -13.28 -2.86 4.91
N ARG A 67 -14.32 -2.20 5.44
CA ARG A 67 -15.27 -2.86 6.34
C ARG A 67 -16.06 -3.91 5.58
N VAL A 68 -16.12 -5.11 6.15
CA VAL A 68 -16.85 -6.25 5.61
C VAL A 68 -17.68 -6.92 6.70
N CYS A 69 -18.77 -7.56 6.30
CA CYS A 69 -19.61 -8.39 7.15
C CYS A 69 -19.70 -9.81 6.60
N VAL A 70 -19.81 -10.79 7.49
CA VAL A 70 -20.09 -12.18 7.13
C VAL A 70 -21.59 -12.33 6.88
N ILE A 71 -21.96 -12.96 5.78
CA ILE A 71 -23.35 -13.24 5.42
C ILE A 71 -23.55 -14.74 5.24
N ASP A 72 -24.73 -15.24 5.58
CA ASP A 72 -25.17 -16.56 5.15
C ASP A 72 -25.63 -16.46 3.68
N ALA A 73 -24.92 -17.15 2.79
CA ALA A 73 -25.20 -17.22 1.35
C ALA A 73 -25.94 -18.53 0.97
N GLY A 74 -26.64 -19.14 1.92
CA GLY A 74 -27.48 -20.31 1.73
C GLY A 74 -26.69 -21.53 1.27
N HIS A 75 -27.05 -22.07 0.11
CA HIS A 75 -26.36 -23.24 -0.47
C HIS A 75 -24.87 -23.01 -0.77
N LYS A 76 -24.40 -21.75 -0.76
CA LYS A 76 -22.99 -21.38 -0.95
C LYS A 76 -22.21 -21.29 0.37
N GLY A 77 -22.86 -21.54 1.52
CA GLY A 77 -22.25 -21.38 2.83
C GLY A 77 -22.12 -19.91 3.23
N TYR A 78 -21.04 -19.55 3.93
CA TYR A 78 -20.81 -18.16 4.36
C TYR A 78 -20.00 -17.36 3.34
N GLY A 79 -20.41 -16.11 3.11
CA GLY A 79 -19.73 -15.15 2.24
C GLY A 79 -19.27 -13.91 3.01
N LEU A 80 -18.42 -13.11 2.37
CA LEU A 80 -18.09 -11.76 2.81
C LEU A 80 -18.78 -10.74 1.90
N ARG A 81 -19.40 -9.73 2.50
CA ARG A 81 -20.00 -8.59 1.81
C ARG A 81 -19.37 -7.31 2.35
N VAL A 82 -19.11 -6.35 1.46
CA VAL A 82 -18.63 -5.03 1.89
C VAL A 82 -19.74 -4.26 2.64
N ASP A 83 -19.35 -3.54 3.68
CA ASP A 83 -20.23 -2.71 4.53
C ASP A 83 -19.96 -1.21 4.33
N GLN A 84 -19.51 -0.85 3.13
CA GLN A 84 -19.20 0.50 2.69
C GLN A 84 -19.09 0.54 1.17
N ASP A 85 -19.23 1.72 0.59
CA ASP A 85 -18.93 1.93 -0.82
C ASP A 85 -17.41 1.77 -1.07
N LEU A 86 -17.07 1.19 -2.21
CA LEU A 86 -15.70 1.01 -2.68
C LEU A 86 -15.53 1.73 -4.01
N GLU A 87 -14.45 2.50 -4.10
CA GLU A 87 -13.98 2.98 -5.40
C GLU A 87 -13.31 1.82 -6.16
N PRO A 88 -13.41 1.78 -7.51
CA PRO A 88 -12.81 0.75 -8.36
C PRO A 88 -11.28 0.64 -8.28
#